data_AF-A0A2C6LGC4-F1
#
_entry.id   AF-A0A2C6LGC4-F1
#
_cell.length_a   1.000
_cell.length_b   1.000
_cell.length_c   1.000
_cell.angle_alpha   90.00
_cell.angle_beta   90.00
_cell.angle_gamma   90.00
#
_symmetry.space_group_name_H-M   'P 1'
#
loop_
_entity.id
_entity.type
_entity.pdbx_description
1 polymer ?
#
loop_
_entity_poly.entity_id
_entity_poly.type
_entity_poly.pdbx_seq_one_letter_code
_entity_poly.pdbx_strand_id
1 'polypeptide(L)'
;MSAAVEIAKEKVAELGKKMLTSGLVAGTWGNISAIVREAGVVVITPSGMDYTYLKSSDMVVLDLSGRIIDGNRRPSSEAPLHLAIYRAREDVAGVVHTHSEVASAFAVVRQPIQPVVEDAAMLVGGPVEVAQYACRVRRNWPTTSLPPSDSGLPY
;
A
#
# COMPACT_ATOMS: atom_id res chain seq x y z
N MET A 1 11.23 11.10 -19.25
CA MET A 1 9.98 10.87 -18.51
C MET A 1 9.02 12.04 -18.73
N SER A 2 7.69 11.87 -18.68
CA SER A 2 6.75 12.99 -18.80
C SER A 2 6.74 13.85 -17.52
N ALA A 3 6.34 15.12 -17.64
CA ALA A 3 6.22 16.03 -16.49
C ALA A 3 5.28 15.50 -15.40
N ALA A 4 4.19 14.82 -15.79
CA ALA A 4 3.24 14.21 -14.85
C ALA A 4 3.88 13.13 -13.97
N VAL A 5 4.81 12.33 -14.52
CA VAL A 5 5.51 11.30 -13.74
C VAL A 5 6.47 11.93 -12.73
N GLU A 6 7.18 12.99 -13.11
CA GLU A 6 8.08 13.69 -12.17
C GLU A 6 7.30 14.36 -11.03
N ILE A 7 6.15 14.99 -11.32
CA ILE A 7 5.24 15.51 -10.30
C ILE A 7 4.74 14.39 -9.37
N ALA A 8 4.42 13.21 -9.92
CA ALA A 8 4.01 12.07 -9.11
C ALA A 8 5.15 11.58 -8.19
N LYS A 9 6.39 11.54 -8.67
CA LYS A 9 7.57 11.18 -7.85
C LYS A 9 7.76 12.13 -6.67
N GLU A 10 7.61 13.44 -6.90
CA GLU A 10 7.71 14.45 -5.85
C GLU A 10 6.60 14.29 -4.81
N LYS A 11 5.34 14.17 -5.26
CA LYS A 11 4.18 13.99 -4.37
C LYS A 11 4.29 12.72 -3.53
N VAL A 12 4.68 11.59 -4.12
CA VAL A 12 4.83 10.32 -3.38
C VAL A 12 5.95 10.44 -2.34
N ALA A 13 7.07 11.09 -2.66
CA ALA A 13 8.15 11.31 -1.71
C ALA A 13 7.74 12.24 -0.55
N GLU A 14 7.02 13.32 -0.84
CA GLU A 14 6.48 14.24 0.17
C GLU A 14 5.47 13.54 1.10
N LEU A 15 4.52 12.81 0.53
CA LEU A 15 3.52 12.06 1.29
C LEU A 15 4.15 10.97 2.14
N GLY A 16 5.25 10.35 1.71
CA GLY A 16 6.00 9.40 2.53
C GLY A 16 6.50 10.03 3.83
N LYS A 17 7.06 11.26 3.75
CA LYS A 17 7.49 12.03 4.93
C LYS A 17 6.31 12.44 5.80
N LYS A 18 5.19 12.84 5.18
CA LYS A 18 3.96 13.19 5.90
C LYS A 18 3.38 11.98 6.64
N MET A 19 3.39 10.79 6.02
CA MET A 19 2.92 9.55 6.61
C MET A 19 3.70 9.19 7.88
N LEU A 20 5.04 9.33 7.85
CA LEU A 20 5.89 9.12 9.03
C LEU A 20 5.60 10.15 10.14
N THR A 21 5.57 11.44 9.79
CA THR A 21 5.35 12.52 10.78
C THR A 21 3.93 12.54 11.36
N SER A 22 2.96 11.93 10.67
CA SER A 22 1.58 11.77 11.16
C SER A 22 1.39 10.53 12.06
N GLY A 23 2.46 9.78 12.36
CA GLY A 23 2.39 8.59 13.21
C GLY A 23 1.64 7.40 12.60
N LEU A 24 1.46 7.38 11.27
CA LEU A 24 0.73 6.31 10.58
C LEU A 24 1.59 5.07 10.29
N VAL A 25 2.92 5.18 10.48
CA VAL A 25 3.90 4.10 10.28
C VAL A 25 5.03 4.22 11.30
N ALA A 26 5.69 3.09 11.58
CA ALA A 26 6.94 3.03 12.34
C ALA A 26 8.12 2.68 11.43
N GLY A 27 9.18 3.48 11.47
CA GLY A 27 10.39 3.24 10.68
C GLY A 27 10.13 3.20 9.17
N THR A 28 10.42 2.07 8.53
CA THR A 28 10.34 1.88 7.07
C THR A 28 9.08 1.13 6.62
N TRP A 29 8.11 0.96 7.51
CA TRP A 29 6.86 0.25 7.22
C TRP A 29 5.90 1.08 6.37
N GLY A 30 4.90 0.43 5.78
CA GLY A 30 3.99 1.08 4.84
C GLY A 30 4.64 1.36 3.47
N ASN A 31 3.86 1.89 2.54
CA ASN A 31 4.32 2.33 1.22
C ASN A 31 3.26 3.15 0.52
N ILE A 32 3.69 3.93 -0.46
CA ILE A 32 2.83 4.86 -1.19
C ILE A 32 3.08 4.68 -2.68
N SER A 33 2.02 4.77 -3.48
CA SER A 33 2.12 4.82 -4.93
C SER A 33 1.09 5.75 -5.54
N ALA A 34 1.35 6.18 -6.77
CA ALA A 34 0.40 6.86 -7.63
C ALA A 34 0.47 6.29 -9.05
N ILE A 35 -0.67 6.18 -9.74
CA ILE A 35 -0.73 5.81 -11.16
C ILE A 35 -0.81 7.06 -12.02
N VAL A 36 -0.02 7.10 -13.10
CA VAL A 36 -0.06 8.13 -14.14
C VAL A 36 -0.62 7.47 -15.40
N ARG A 37 -1.94 7.49 -15.54
CA ARG A 37 -2.67 6.69 -16.54
C ARG A 37 -2.33 7.09 -17.97
N GLU A 38 -2.16 8.38 -18.24
CA GLU A 38 -1.75 8.90 -19.55
C GLU A 38 -0.36 8.40 -19.99
N ALA A 39 0.48 8.00 -19.04
CA ALA A 39 1.80 7.42 -19.31
C ALA A 39 1.82 5.88 -19.12
N GLY A 40 0.74 5.27 -18.64
CA GLY A 40 0.64 3.83 -18.42
C GLY A 40 1.57 3.29 -17.31
N VAL A 41 1.98 4.13 -16.36
CA VAL A 41 2.98 3.78 -15.33
C VAL A 41 2.51 4.05 -13.90
N VAL A 42 3.13 3.36 -12.95
CA VAL A 42 2.92 3.52 -11.51
C VAL A 42 4.22 3.95 -10.85
N VAL A 43 4.19 5.05 -10.11
CA VAL A 43 5.29 5.51 -9.26
C VAL A 43 5.09 4.95 -7.86
N ILE A 44 6.12 4.33 -7.27
CA ILE A 44 6.03 3.69 -5.95
C ILE A 44 7.28 3.95 -5.11
N THR A 45 7.10 3.98 -3.78
CA THR A 45 8.21 4.07 -2.84
C THR A 45 9.16 2.86 -2.93
N PRO A 46 10.47 3.06 -2.70
CA PRO A 46 11.45 1.99 -2.64
C PRO A 46 11.29 1.15 -1.37
N SER A 47 11.75 -0.10 -1.41
CA SER A 47 11.71 -0.99 -0.25
C SER A 47 12.74 -0.61 0.82
N GLY A 48 12.30 -0.53 2.08
CA GLY A 48 13.18 -0.48 3.26
C GLY A 48 13.96 0.82 3.43
N MET A 49 13.53 1.91 2.80
CA MET A 49 14.15 3.23 2.95
C MET A 49 13.45 4.03 4.05
N ASP A 50 14.25 4.75 4.84
CA ASP A 50 13.72 5.70 5.81
C ASP A 50 13.06 6.89 5.10
N TYR A 51 11.81 7.18 5.47
CA TYR A 51 11.03 8.25 4.88
C TYR A 51 11.65 9.64 5.05
N THR A 52 12.42 9.88 6.11
CA THR A 52 13.07 11.17 6.36
C THR A 52 14.05 11.56 5.25
N TYR A 53 14.73 10.58 4.64
CA TYR A 53 15.71 10.79 3.57
C TYR A 53 15.12 10.61 2.16
N LEU A 54 13.83 10.27 2.06
CA LEU A 54 13.19 9.94 0.80
C LEU A 54 13.20 11.14 -0.16
N LYS A 55 13.65 10.91 -1.40
CA LYS A 55 13.65 11.91 -2.49
C LYS A 55 12.87 11.38 -3.68
N SER A 56 12.41 12.29 -4.54
CA SER A 56 11.78 11.93 -5.82
C SER A 56 12.67 11.03 -6.68
N SER A 57 13.99 11.24 -6.64
CA SER A 57 14.98 10.42 -7.34
C SER A 57 15.09 8.98 -6.84
N ASP A 58 14.60 8.67 -5.64
CA ASP A 58 14.59 7.31 -5.09
C ASP A 58 13.33 6.53 -5.45
N MET A 59 12.35 7.17 -6.10
CA MET A 59 11.13 6.52 -6.54
C MET A 59 11.40 5.49 -7.64
N VAL A 60 10.61 4.43 -7.64
CA VAL A 60 10.66 3.40 -8.69
C VAL A 60 9.41 3.54 -9.55
N VAL A 61 9.59 3.49 -10.87
CA VAL A 61 8.50 3.54 -11.84
C VAL A 61 8.31 2.16 -12.43
N LEU A 62 7.08 1.65 -12.34
CA LEU A 62 6.68 0.35 -12.84
C LEU A 62 5.66 0.51 -13.97
N ASP A 63 5.62 -0.45 -14.91
CA ASP A 63 4.43 -0.65 -15.73
C ASP A 63 3.34 -1.41 -14.95
N LEU A 64 2.15 -1.53 -15.53
CA LEU A 64 1.03 -2.27 -14.91
C LEU A 64 1.28 -3.78 -14.78
N SER A 65 2.31 -4.32 -15.44
CA SER A 65 2.75 -5.72 -15.27
C SER A 65 3.75 -5.89 -14.11
N GLY A 66 4.27 -4.78 -13.56
CA GLY A 66 5.24 -4.76 -12.47
C GLY A 66 6.69 -4.76 -12.93
N ARG A 67 6.96 -4.55 -14.22
CA ARG A 67 8.33 -4.36 -14.71
C ARG A 67 8.81 -2.97 -14.36
N ILE A 68 10.07 -2.88 -13.92
CA ILE A 68 10.71 -1.59 -13.65
C ILE A 68 11.00 -0.90 -14.98
N ILE A 69 10.43 0.30 -15.14
CA ILE A 69 10.63 1.18 -16.29
C ILE A 69 11.70 2.23 -15.99
N ASP A 70 11.80 2.67 -14.73
CA ASP A 70 12.80 3.63 -14.27
C ASP A 70 13.05 3.51 -12.77
N GLY A 71 14.23 3.95 -12.34
CA GLY A 71 14.66 3.95 -10.95
C GLY A 71 15.78 2.94 -10.64
N ASN A 72 16.66 3.31 -9.71
CA ASN A 72 17.84 2.52 -9.33
C ASN A 72 17.63 1.72 -8.04
N ARG A 73 16.43 1.78 -7.45
CA ARG A 73 16.09 1.13 -6.18
C ARG A 73 15.20 -0.09 -6.42
N ARG A 74 15.13 -0.96 -5.42
CA ARG A 74 14.12 -2.03 -5.41
C ARG A 74 12.76 -1.41 -5.06
N PRO A 75 11.69 -1.66 -5.83
CA PRO A 75 10.36 -1.16 -5.49
C PRO A 75 9.89 -1.76 -4.16
N SER A 76 8.89 -1.14 -3.54
CA SER A 76 8.20 -1.76 -2.40
C SER A 76 7.83 -3.20 -2.75
N SER A 77 8.03 -4.07 -1.80
CA SER A 77 7.75 -5.49 -1.94
C SER A 77 6.25 -5.80 -1.84
N GLU A 78 5.42 -4.80 -1.57
CA GLU A 78 3.95 -4.82 -1.70
C GLU A 78 3.45 -4.19 -3.01
N ALA A 79 4.35 -3.87 -3.94
CA ALA A 79 3.99 -3.40 -5.28
C ALA A 79 2.93 -4.28 -5.99
N PRO A 80 2.94 -5.62 -5.89
CA PRO A 80 1.90 -6.44 -6.51
C PRO A 80 0.49 -6.12 -6.03
N LEU A 81 0.30 -5.76 -4.75
CA LEU A 81 -0.99 -5.35 -4.20
C LEU A 81 -1.47 -4.04 -4.84
N HIS A 82 -0.58 -3.04 -4.92
CA HIS A 82 -0.89 -1.74 -5.52
C HIS A 82 -1.28 -1.89 -6.99
N LEU A 83 -0.50 -2.66 -7.74
CA LEU A 83 -0.78 -2.92 -9.16
C LEU A 83 -2.10 -3.68 -9.35
N ALA A 84 -2.44 -4.61 -8.46
CA ALA A 84 -3.72 -5.31 -8.50
C ALA A 84 -4.91 -4.35 -8.31
N ILE A 85 -4.80 -3.40 -7.38
CA ILE A 85 -5.81 -2.36 -7.16
C ILE A 85 -5.97 -1.51 -8.42
N TYR A 86 -4.89 -0.99 -8.99
CA TYR A 86 -4.98 -0.13 -10.19
C TYR A 86 -5.54 -0.82 -11.43
N ARG A 87 -5.31 -2.14 -11.57
CA ARG A 87 -5.90 -2.94 -12.65
C ARG A 87 -7.38 -3.21 -12.44
N ALA A 88 -7.82 -3.34 -11.18
CA ALA A 88 -9.21 -3.63 -10.83
C ALA A 88 -10.09 -2.37 -10.70
N ARG A 89 -9.48 -1.21 -10.43
CA ARG A 89 -10.18 0.04 -10.10
C ARG A 89 -9.60 1.21 -10.90
N GLU A 90 -10.35 1.66 -11.91
CA GLU A 90 -9.97 2.81 -12.74
C GLU A 90 -10.10 4.16 -12.00
N ASP A 91 -11.01 4.22 -11.03
CA ASP A 91 -11.29 5.38 -10.19
C ASP A 91 -10.20 5.65 -9.14
N VAL A 92 -9.33 4.67 -8.87
CA VAL A 92 -8.21 4.82 -7.92
C VAL A 92 -6.99 5.41 -8.64
N ALA A 93 -6.49 6.52 -8.12
CA ALA A 93 -5.31 7.24 -8.63
C ALA A 93 -4.08 7.15 -7.71
N GLY A 94 -4.27 6.73 -6.45
CA GLY A 94 -3.21 6.62 -5.45
C GLY A 94 -3.55 5.59 -4.39
N VAL A 95 -2.51 4.98 -3.81
CA VAL A 95 -2.64 4.00 -2.73
C VAL A 95 -1.61 4.33 -1.65
N VAL A 96 -2.07 4.40 -0.41
CA VAL A 96 -1.27 4.60 0.79
C VAL A 96 -1.50 3.41 1.71
N HIS A 97 -0.47 2.60 1.93
CA HIS A 97 -0.47 1.49 2.85
C HIS A 97 0.22 1.90 4.16
N THR A 98 -0.48 1.78 5.28
CA THR A 98 -0.02 2.20 6.61
C THR A 98 -0.07 1.04 7.59
N HIS A 99 0.75 1.10 8.64
CA HIS A 99 0.70 0.20 9.79
C HIS A 99 0.24 0.99 11.02
N SER A 100 -0.84 1.75 10.87
CA SER A 100 -1.38 2.59 11.94
C SER A 100 -1.93 1.71 13.07
N GLU A 101 -1.64 2.08 14.31
CA GLU A 101 -1.90 1.24 15.49
C GLU A 101 -3.37 0.81 15.61
N VAL A 102 -4.31 1.75 15.53
CA VAL A 102 -5.74 1.46 15.73
C VAL A 102 -6.28 0.55 14.62
N ALA A 103 -6.03 0.88 13.34
CA ALA A 103 -6.49 0.02 12.23
C ALA A 103 -5.86 -1.39 12.30
N SER A 104 -4.59 -1.47 12.72
CA SER A 104 -3.90 -2.76 12.90
C SER A 104 -4.52 -3.57 14.03
N ALA A 105 -4.93 -2.95 15.13
CA ALA A 105 -5.62 -3.64 16.23
C ALA A 105 -6.93 -4.28 15.75
N PHE A 106 -7.78 -3.55 15.01
CA PHE A 106 -9.01 -4.08 14.40
C PHE A 106 -8.72 -5.23 13.43
N ALA A 107 -7.68 -5.10 12.59
CA ALA A 107 -7.27 -6.14 11.66
C ALA A 107 -6.83 -7.43 12.37
N VAL A 108 -6.06 -7.31 13.47
CA VAL A 108 -5.57 -8.46 14.26
C VAL A 108 -6.73 -9.22 14.91
N VAL A 109 -7.74 -8.52 15.45
CA VAL A 109 -8.93 -9.16 16.04
C VAL A 109 -9.99 -9.55 15.00
N ARG A 110 -9.72 -9.35 13.71
CA ARG A 110 -10.63 -9.63 12.58
C ARG A 110 -11.99 -8.94 12.71
N GLN A 111 -11.99 -7.70 13.17
CA GLN A 111 -13.21 -6.89 13.27
C GLN A 111 -13.22 -5.78 12.23
N PRO A 112 -14.28 -5.66 11.42
CA PRO A 112 -14.44 -4.52 10.52
C PRO A 112 -14.66 -3.23 11.32
N ILE A 113 -14.12 -2.12 10.80
CA ILE A 113 -14.36 -0.79 11.39
C ILE A 113 -15.69 -0.28 10.88
N GLN A 114 -16.67 -0.17 11.77
CA GLN A 114 -18.01 0.32 11.43
C GLN A 114 -18.00 1.85 11.29
N PRO A 115 -18.76 2.43 10.33
CA PRO A 115 -18.82 3.87 10.10
C PRO A 115 -19.78 4.53 11.11
N VAL A 116 -19.42 4.48 12.40
CA VAL A 116 -20.25 5.00 13.51
C VAL A 116 -20.12 6.51 13.72
N VAL A 117 -19.28 7.16 12.91
CA VAL A 117 -19.10 8.62 12.87
C VAL A 117 -19.37 9.13 11.45
N GLU A 118 -19.96 10.32 11.35
CA GLU A 118 -20.42 10.92 10.09
C GLU A 118 -19.31 11.00 9.04
N ASP A 119 -18.13 11.49 9.42
CA ASP A 119 -16.98 11.61 8.52
C ASP A 119 -16.56 10.26 7.91
N ALA A 120 -16.60 9.18 8.69
CA ALA A 120 -16.28 7.84 8.19
C ALA A 120 -17.34 7.34 7.21
N ALA A 121 -18.62 7.56 7.49
CA ALA A 121 -19.71 7.21 6.59
C ALA A 121 -19.61 7.98 5.26
N MET A 122 -19.26 9.27 5.29
CA MET A 122 -19.13 10.10 4.09
C MET A 122 -17.88 9.77 3.26
N LEU A 123 -16.75 9.51 3.91
CA LEU A 123 -15.47 9.27 3.22
C LEU A 123 -15.34 7.84 2.69
N VAL A 124 -15.83 6.85 3.43
CA VAL A 124 -15.66 5.42 3.11
C VAL A 124 -16.95 4.82 2.51
N GLY A 125 -18.12 5.33 2.87
CA GLY A 125 -19.42 4.85 2.36
C GLY A 125 -19.96 3.58 3.03
N GLY A 126 -19.16 2.92 3.88
CA GLY A 126 -19.54 1.68 4.54
C GLY A 126 -18.46 1.18 5.53
N PRO A 127 -18.63 -0.03 6.08
CA PRO A 127 -17.61 -0.64 6.92
C PRO A 127 -16.27 -0.80 6.19
N VAL A 128 -15.18 -0.56 6.91
CA VAL A 128 -13.84 -0.94 6.44
C VAL A 128 -13.65 -2.42 6.78
N GLU A 129 -13.73 -3.26 5.76
CA GLU A 129 -13.61 -4.70 5.88
C GLU A 129 -12.17 -5.15 6.18
N VAL A 130 -12.04 -6.29 6.86
CA VAL A 130 -10.74 -6.94 7.12
C VAL A 130 -10.52 -8.06 6.09
N ALA A 131 -9.53 -7.88 5.22
CA ALA A 131 -9.16 -8.90 4.25
C ALA A 131 -8.62 -10.18 4.93
N GLN A 132 -8.78 -11.33 4.28
CA GLN A 132 -8.16 -12.58 4.73
C GLN A 132 -6.64 -12.44 4.82
N TYR A 133 -6.06 -13.07 5.83
CA TYR A 133 -4.61 -13.07 6.02
C TYR A 133 -3.93 -13.88 4.91
N ALA A 134 -2.98 -13.25 4.22
CA ALA A 134 -2.11 -13.92 3.26
C ALA A 134 -0.65 -13.60 3.60
N CYS A 135 0.16 -14.64 3.86
CA CYS A 135 1.58 -14.48 4.12
C CYS A 135 2.32 -14.04 2.85
N ARG A 136 3.16 -13.01 2.99
CA ARG A 136 3.92 -12.42 1.89
C ARG A 136 5.00 -13.35 1.30
N VAL A 137 5.49 -14.35 2.03
CA VAL A 137 6.68 -15.13 1.65
C VAL A 137 6.55 -16.63 1.95
N ARG A 138 5.98 -17.38 1.00
CA ARG A 138 6.56 -18.51 0.23
C ARG A 138 5.40 -19.23 -0.44
N ARG A 139 5.54 -19.51 -1.75
CA ARG A 139 4.64 -20.41 -2.52
C ARG A 139 4.44 -21.80 -1.88
N ASN A 140 5.24 -22.15 -0.84
CA ASN A 140 5.25 -23.42 -0.09
C ASN A 140 5.36 -23.21 1.45
N TRP A 141 4.73 -22.20 2.06
CA TRP A 141 4.60 -22.20 3.52
C TRP A 141 3.58 -23.27 3.93
N PRO A 142 3.90 -24.21 4.85
CA PRO A 142 2.93 -25.20 5.30
C PRO A 142 1.78 -24.47 5.98
N THR A 143 0.58 -24.56 5.42
CA THR A 143 -0.67 -24.09 6.05
C THR A 143 -0.93 -24.73 7.42
N THR A 144 -0.17 -25.77 7.77
CA THR A 144 -0.25 -26.53 9.01
C THR A 144 0.40 -25.86 10.24
N SER A 145 1.10 -24.73 10.09
CA SER A 145 1.73 -24.02 11.24
C SER A 145 0.95 -22.81 11.73
N LEU A 146 -0.19 -22.49 11.11
CA LEU A 146 -1.10 -21.48 11.63
C LEU A 146 -2.13 -22.15 12.56
N PRO A 147 -2.47 -21.55 13.71
CA PRO A 147 -3.51 -22.08 14.58
C PRO A 147 -4.83 -22.16 13.79
N PRO A 148 -5.62 -23.24 13.89
CA PRO A 148 -6.85 -23.39 13.12
C PRO A 148 -7.76 -22.18 13.31
N SER A 149 -8.44 -21.77 12.25
CA SER A 149 -9.49 -20.76 12.37
C SER A 149 -10.61 -21.33 13.24
N ASP A 150 -10.97 -20.62 14.31
CA ASP A 150 -12.15 -20.96 15.13
C ASP A 150 -13.47 -20.90 14.34
N SER A 151 -13.42 -20.42 13.08
CA SER A 151 -14.56 -20.30 12.17
C SER A 151 -14.76 -21.48 11.21
N GLY A 152 -13.89 -22.51 11.23
CA GLY A 152 -14.03 -23.68 10.35
C GLY A 152 -13.89 -23.37 8.85
N LEU A 153 -13.41 -22.18 8.50
CA LEU A 153 -13.14 -21.78 7.12
C LEU A 153 -11.63 -21.92 6.85
N PRO A 154 -11.21 -22.58 5.76
CA PRO A 154 -9.82 -22.52 5.34
C PRO A 154 -9.43 -21.05 5.11
N TYR A 155 -8.20 -20.71 5.47
CA TYR A 155 -7.62 -19.38 5.22
C TYR A 155 -7.91 -18.87 3.82
#